data_AF-K9XVF9-F1
#
_entry.id   AF-K9XVF9-F1
#
_cell.length_a   1.000
_cell.length_b   1.000
_cell.length_c   1.000
_cell.angle_alpha   90.00
_cell.angle_beta   90.00
_cell.angle_gamma   90.00
#
_symmetry.space_group_name_H-M   'P 1'
#
loop_
_entity.id
_entity.type
_entity.pdbx_description
1 polymer ?
#
loop_
_entity_poly.entity_id
_entity_poly.type
_entity_poly.pdbx_seq_one_letter_code
_entity_poly.pdbx_strand_id
1 'polypeptide(L)' 'MAKVKVHIWYTNDGRIAAIGHSCPRYRVSAIAHKGHFVFETEIDEQLIEQFYQIYKVNLLNLSRSEVY' A
#
# COMPACT_ATOMS: atom_id res chain seq x y z
N MET A 1 -12.60 6.46 -13.97
CA MET A 1 -12.20 5.93 -12.65
C MET A 1 -10.73 6.23 -12.45
N ALA A 2 -10.37 6.78 -11.29
CA ALA A 2 -8.98 7.09 -10.99
C ALA A 2 -8.24 5.79 -10.63
N LYS A 3 -7.03 5.64 -11.12
CA LYS A 3 -6.19 4.47 -10.87
C LYS A 3 -5.08 4.83 -9.90
N VAL A 4 -4.75 3.89 -9.02
CA VAL A 4 -3.64 4.00 -8.08
C VAL A 4 -2.60 2.94 -8.40
N LYS A 5 -1.34 3.36 -8.44
CA LYS A 5 -0.23 2.43 -8.60
C LYS A 5 0.04 1.71 -7.27
N VAL A 6 0.14 0.39 -7.34
CA VAL A 6 0.52 -0.50 -6.25
C VAL A 6 1.88 -1.08 -6.55
N HIS A 7 2.73 -1.13 -5.53
CA HIS A 7 4.09 -1.63 -5.58
C HIS A 7 4.19 -2.81 -4.62
N ILE A 8 4.67 -3.95 -5.13
CA ILE A 8 4.86 -5.17 -4.36
C ILE A 8 6.34 -5.52 -4.41
N TRP A 9 7.00 -5.50 -3.25
CA TRP A 9 8.38 -5.92 -3.10
C TRP A 9 8.43 -7.41 -2.81
N TYR A 10 9.25 -8.12 -3.56
CA TYR A 10 9.55 -9.53 -3.36
C TYR A 10 11.00 -9.70 -2.92
N THR A 11 11.25 -10.63 -2.02
CA THR A 11 12.59 -11.16 -1.74
C THR A 11 13.07 -12.05 -2.88
N ASN A 12 14.37 -12.34 -2.92
CA ASN A 12 14.95 -13.26 -3.93
C ASN A 12 14.35 -14.68 -3.93
N ASP A 13 13.79 -15.15 -2.82
CA ASP A 13 13.10 -16.45 -2.71
C ASP A 13 11.60 -16.35 -3.07
N GLY A 14 11.14 -15.21 -3.59
CA GLY A 14 9.79 -15.01 -4.10
C GLY A 14 8.72 -14.69 -3.05
N ARG A 15 9.11 -14.39 -1.81
CA ARG A 15 8.16 -14.00 -0.75
C ARG A 15 7.87 -12.50 -0.83
N ILE A 16 6.64 -12.12 -0.47
CA ILE A 16 6.27 -10.70 -0.36
C ILE A 16 6.95 -10.10 0.86
N ALA A 17 7.79 -9.11 0.65
CA ALA A 17 8.48 -8.34 1.69
C ALA A 17 7.68 -7.11 2.12
N ALA A 18 7.04 -6.43 1.16
CA ALA A 18 6.24 -5.23 1.41
C ALA A 18 5.21 -5.00 0.31
N ILE A 19 4.14 -4.31 0.66
CA ILE A 19 3.12 -3.80 -0.27
C ILE A 19 2.90 -2.33 0.06
N GLY A 20 2.90 -1.49 -0.96
CA GLY A 20 2.63 -0.06 -0.82
C GLY A 20 1.85 0.46 -2.02
N HIS A 21 1.17 1.59 -1.85
CA HIS A 21 0.47 2.26 -2.94
C HIS A 21 0.82 3.74 -2.97
N SER A 22 0.77 4.32 -4.17
CA SER A 22 0.99 5.74 -4.39
C SER A 22 -0.26 6.54 -4.08
N CYS A 23 -0.16 7.66 -3.38
CA CYS A 23 -1.27 8.61 -3.35
C CYS A 23 -1.54 9.10 -4.79
N PRO A 24 -2.80 9.15 -5.28
CA PRO A 24 -3.12 9.45 -6.67
C PRO A 24 -2.60 10.80 -7.18
N ARG A 25 -2.30 11.73 -6.26
CA ARG A 25 -1.74 13.05 -6.57
C ARG A 25 -0.24 13.04 -6.85
N TYR A 26 0.46 11.98 -6.50
CA TYR A 26 1.91 11.89 -6.61
C TYR A 26 2.31 10.74 -7.52
N ARG A 27 3.16 11.05 -8.52
CA ARG A 27 3.80 10.03 -9.33
C ARG A 27 5.05 9.55 -8.62
N VAL A 28 4.95 8.41 -7.93
CA VAL A 28 6.08 7.75 -7.27
C VAL A 28 6.49 6.50 -8.04
N SER A 29 7.77 6.17 -7.93
CA SER A 29 8.35 4.93 -8.45
C SER A 29 8.96 4.18 -7.28
N ALA A 30 8.75 2.87 -7.21
CA ALA A 30 9.34 2.06 -6.17
C ALA A 30 10.80 1.73 -6.50
N ILE A 31 11.64 1.72 -5.45
CA ILE A 31 13.05 1.36 -5.54
C ILE A 31 13.21 -0.01 -4.88
N ALA A 32 13.85 -0.94 -5.59
CA ALA A 32 14.20 -2.26 -5.04
C ALA A 32 15.58 -2.19 -4.37
N HIS A 33 15.67 -2.69 -3.14
CA HIS A 33 16.98 -2.93 -2.51
C HIS A 33 17.67 -4.14 -3.16
N LYS A 34 19.00 -4.25 -3.03
CA LYS A 34 19.73 -5.44 -3.50
C LYS A 34 19.10 -6.71 -2.93
N GLY A 35 18.87 -7.69 -3.81
CA GLY A 35 18.22 -8.96 -3.47
C GLY A 35 16.70 -8.89 -3.31
N HIS A 36 16.09 -7.82 -3.83
CA HIS A 36 14.65 -7.66 -3.93
C HIS A 36 14.26 -7.28 -5.36
N PHE A 37 13.01 -7.56 -5.69
CA PHE A 37 12.37 -7.18 -6.94
C PHE A 37 11.09 -6.42 -6.65
N VAL A 38 10.72 -5.50 -7.52
CA VAL A 38 9.47 -4.75 -7.40
C VAL A 38 8.59 -5.09 -8.58
N PHE A 39 7.35 -5.47 -8.28
CA PHE A 39 6.26 -5.52 -9.25
C PHE A 39 5.36 -4.31 -9.06
N GLU A 40 5.09 -3.58 -10.15
CA GLU A 40 4.17 -2.46 -10.15
C GLU A 40 2.91 -2.81 -10.95
N THR A 41 1.74 -2.51 -10.40
CA THR A 41 0.45 -2.68 -11.06
C THR A 41 -0.48 -1.52 -10.73
N GLU A 42 -1.63 -1.45 -11.38
CA GLU A 42 -2.63 -0.41 -11.13
C GLU A 42 -3.95 -1.05 -10.69
N ILE A 43 -4.58 -0.46 -9.68
CA ILE A 43 -5.93 -0.83 -9.24
C ILE A 43 -6.83 0.40 -9.21
N ASP A 44 -8.14 0.19 -9.19
CA ASP A 44 -9.11 1.27 -9.00
C ASP A 44 -8.97 1.85 -7.59
N GLU A 45 -8.90 3.17 -7.50
CA GLU A 45 -8.84 3.90 -6.23
C GLU A 45 -10.00 3.53 -5.29
N GLN A 46 -11.21 3.29 -5.85
CA GLN A 46 -12.38 2.92 -5.06
C GLN A 46 -12.18 1.61 -4.29
N LEU A 47 -11.41 0.66 -4.84
CA LEU A 47 -11.12 -0.61 -4.17
C LEU A 47 -10.20 -0.40 -2.95
N ILE A 48 -9.27 0.55 -3.03
CA ILE A 48 -8.40 0.93 -1.90
C ILE A 48 -9.23 1.58 -0.80
N GLU A 49 -10.11 2.52 -1.17
CA GLU A 49 -10.99 3.18 -0.21
C GLU A 49 -11.91 2.18 0.50
N GLN A 50 -12.53 1.25 -0.26
CA GLN A 50 -13.37 0.19 0.30
C GLN A 50 -12.60 -0.70 1.27
N PHE A 51 -11.37 -1.10 0.94
CA PHE A 51 -10.50 -1.85 1.85
C PHE A 51 -10.35 -1.11 3.18
N TYR A 52 -9.89 0.15 3.17
CA TYR A 52 -9.69 0.90 4.41
C TYR A 52 -10.99 1.19 5.19
N GLN A 53 -12.15 1.24 4.53
CA GLN A 53 -13.44 1.35 5.22
C GLN A 53 -13.87 0.04 5.89
N ILE A 54 -13.61 -1.11 5.26
CA ILE A 54 -13.88 -2.43 5.86
C ILE A 54 -13.02 -2.64 7.11
N TYR A 55 -11.73 -2.25 7.06
CA TYR A 55 -10.83 -2.36 8.21
C TYR A 55 -10.94 -1.22 9.24
N LYS A 56 -11.76 -0.19 8.98
CA LYS A 56 -12.12 0.81 10.00
C LYS A 56 -13.03 0.26 11.10
N VAL A 57 -13.57 -0.95 10.93
CA VAL A 57 -14.35 -1.65 11.96
C VAL A 57 -13.38 -2.35 12.94
N ASN A 58 -12.75 -1.57 13.82
CA ASN A 58 -12.22 -1.95 15.16
C ASN A 58 -11.26 -0.92 15.79
N LEU A 59 -11.17 0.32 15.30
CA LEU A 59 -10.34 1.36 15.94
C LEU A 59 -11.09 2.23 16.97
N LEU A 60 -12.38 1.99 17.21
CA LEU A 60 -13.17 2.75 18.19
C LEU A 60 -12.78 2.51 19.66
N ASN A 61 -11.87 1.57 19.95
CA ASN A 61 -11.41 1.31 21.33
C ASN A 61 -9.95 1.72 21.62
N LEU A 62 -9.23 2.34 20.68
CA LEU A 62 -7.96 2.97 20.99
C LEU A 62 -8.21 4.47 21.16
N SER A 63 -8.41 4.85 22.42
CA SER A 63 -8.31 6.22 22.88
C SER A 63 -7.16 6.91 22.17
N ARG A 64 -7.54 7.99 21.52
CA ARG A 64 -6.73 8.96 20.81
C ARG A 64 -5.68 9.57 21.76
N SER A 65 -4.62 8.83 22.03
CA SER A 65 -3.43 9.32 22.74
C SER A 65 -2.19 8.97 21.93
N GLU A 66 -1.62 10.05 21.40
CA GLU A 66 -0.17 10.21 21.18
C GLU A 66 0.48 9.37 20.08
N VAL A 67 0.57 9.97 18.88
CA VAL A 67 1.82 9.90 18.11
C VAL A 67 2.07 11.32 17.58
N TYR A 68 2.94 12.05 18.30
CA TYR A 68 3.68 13.21 17.78
C TYR A 68 4.93 12.72 17.05
#